data_AF-D3S7H4-F1
#
_entry.id   AF-D3S7H4-F1
#
_cell.length_a   1.000
_cell.length_b   1.000
_cell.length_c   1.000
_cell.angle_alpha   90.00
_cell.angle_beta   90.00
_cell.angle_gamma   90.00
#
_symmetry.space_group_name_H-M   'P 1'
#
loop_
_entity.id
_entity.type
_entity.pdbx_description
1 polymer ?
#
loop_
_entity_poly.entity_id
_entity_poly.type
_entity_poly.pdbx_seq_one_letter_code
_entity_poly.pdbx_strand_id
1 'polypeptide(L)'
;MEFVEYILYIGYALLIIGALGTVVGPKVDNPLIRMLNVEVPAVGVALVFLTYDEALALMTFIAVNAVLSLILVRAVILDAEYKEND
;
A
#
# COMPACT_ATOMS: atom_id res chain seq x y z
N MET A 1 -4.31 20.70 18.99
CA MET A 1 -4.53 19.34 18.48
C MET A 1 -3.60 18.42 19.22
N GLU A 2 -4.12 17.27 19.64
CA GLU A 2 -3.29 16.24 20.26
C GLU A 2 -2.44 15.53 19.19
N PHE A 3 -1.31 14.93 19.59
CA PHE A 3 -0.41 14.21 18.68
C PHE A 3 -1.14 13.12 17.87
N VAL A 4 -2.10 12.45 18.51
CA VAL A 4 -2.96 11.42 17.92
C VAL A 4 -3.81 11.96 16.77
N GLU A 5 -4.36 13.18 16.91
CA GLU A 5 -5.16 13.82 15.85
C GLU A 5 -4.31 14.13 14.60
N TYR A 6 -3.05 14.54 14.79
CA TYR A 6 -2.14 14.75 13.66
C TYR A 6 -1.85 13.46 12.89
N ILE A 7 -1.64 12.34 13.61
CA ILE A 7 -1.43 11.03 12.99
C ILE A 7 -2.66 10.64 12.17
N LEU A 8 -3.86 10.84 12.72
CA LEU A 8 -5.11 10.53 12.03
C LEU A 8 -5.27 11.33 10.73
N TYR A 9 -5.01 12.64 10.78
CA TYR A 9 -5.10 13.49 9.59
C TYR A 9 -4.06 13.12 8.52
N ILE A 10 -2.85 12.76 8.93
CA ILE A 10 -1.84 12.23 8.00
C ILE A 10 -2.32 10.90 7.40
N GLY A 11 -2.90 10.02 8.22
CA GLY A 11 -3.50 8.76 7.78
C GLY A 11 -4.55 8.97 6.70
N TYR A 12 -5.49 9.90 6.91
CA TYR A 12 -6.50 10.27 5.92
C TYR A 12 -5.90 10.90 4.66
N ALA A 13 -4.91 11.79 4.80
CA ALA A 13 -4.23 12.39 3.65
C ALA A 13 -3.56 11.32 2.77
N LEU A 14 -2.83 10.38 3.39
CA LEU A 14 -2.19 9.26 2.70
C LEU A 14 -3.22 8.32 2.05
N LEU A 15 -4.33 8.04 2.72
CA LEU A 15 -5.42 7.23 2.16
C LEU A 15 -6.02 7.86 0.91
N ILE A 16 -6.38 9.14 0.97
CA ILE A 16 -7.05 9.83 -0.14
C ILE A 16 -6.07 10.04 -1.31
N ILE A 17 -4.90 10.62 -1.05
CA ILE A 17 -3.91 10.91 -2.09
C ILE A 17 -3.35 9.61 -2.66
N GLY A 18 -3.04 8.65 -1.79
CA GLY A 18 -2.53 7.34 -2.18
C GLY A 18 -3.52 6.55 -3.04
N ALA A 19 -4.80 6.52 -2.67
CA ALA A 19 -5.85 5.85 -3.44
C ALA A 19 -6.04 6.50 -4.82
N LEU A 20 -6.07 7.83 -4.88
CA LEU A 20 -6.11 8.55 -6.16
C LEU A 20 -4.87 8.25 -7.00
N GLY A 21 -3.69 8.21 -6.38
CA GLY A 21 -2.43 7.83 -7.02
C GLY A 21 -2.45 6.40 -7.58
N THR A 22 -3.12 5.46 -6.90
CA THR A 22 -3.27 4.08 -7.38
C THR A 22 -4.24 3.96 -8.54
N VAL A 23 -5.31 4.76 -8.57
CA VAL A 23 -6.32 4.76 -9.65
C VAL A 23 -5.83 5.50 -10.89
N VAL A 24 -4.99 6.54 -10.74
CA VAL A 24 -4.37 7.25 -11.87
C VAL A 24 -3.10 6.52 -12.35
N GLY A 25 -2.40 5.84 -11.44
CA GLY A 25 -1.22 5.03 -11.69
C GLY A 25 -1.35 3.77 -12.58
N PRO A 26 -2.52 3.25 -13.02
CA PRO A 26 -2.59 2.14 -13.96
C PRO A 26 -1.95 2.45 -15.31
N LYS A 27 -1.71 3.73 -15.60
CA LYS A 27 -1.00 4.22 -16.79
C LYS A 27 0.53 4.16 -16.68
N VAL A 28 1.08 3.59 -15.61
CA VAL A 28 2.53 3.42 -15.45
C VAL A 28 2.93 2.05 -15.98
N ASP A 29 3.80 2.00 -16.99
CA ASP A 29 4.20 0.75 -17.66
C ASP A 29 4.99 -0.19 -16.74
N ASN A 30 5.63 0.34 -15.70
CA ASN A 30 6.44 -0.43 -14.76
C ASN A 30 5.57 -1.03 -13.63
N PRO A 31 5.45 -2.37 -13.54
CA PRO A 31 4.65 -3.03 -12.52
C PRO A 31 5.12 -2.75 -11.07
N LEU A 32 6.42 -2.52 -10.89
CA LEU A 32 7.01 -2.25 -9.57
C LEU A 32 6.56 -0.88 -9.04
N ILE A 33 6.47 0.13 -9.91
CA ILE A 33 5.98 1.46 -9.55
C ILE A 33 4.49 1.40 -9.19
N ARG A 34 3.72 0.59 -9.94
CA ARG A 34 2.29 0.37 -9.60
C ARG A 34 2.14 -0.26 -8.23
N MET A 35 3.00 -1.22 -7.86
CA MET A 35 2.99 -1.83 -6.52
C MET A 35 3.29 -0.78 -5.44
N LEU A 36 4.31 0.05 -5.63
CA LEU A 36 4.68 1.09 -4.65
C LEU A 36 3.54 2.11 -4.42
N ASN A 37 2.76 2.42 -5.45
CA ASN A 37 1.60 3.31 -5.31
C ASN A 37 0.49 2.73 -4.42
N VAL A 38 0.38 1.40 -4.30
CA VAL A 38 -0.60 0.72 -3.44
C VAL A 38 -0.17 0.75 -1.97
N GLU A 39 1.14 0.80 -1.72
CA GLU A 39 1.68 0.86 -0.35
C GLU A 39 1.40 2.20 0.34
N VAL A 40 1.30 3.30 -0.42
CA VAL A 40 0.99 4.63 0.14
C VAL A 40 -0.35 4.68 0.88
N PRO A 41 -1.50 4.29 0.27
CA PRO A 41 -2.76 4.23 1.01
C PRO A 41 -2.77 3.14 2.09
N ALA A 42 -1.98 2.07 1.94
CA ALA A 42 -1.84 1.05 2.97
C ALA A 42 -1.24 1.61 4.27
N VAL A 43 -0.18 2.43 4.17
CA VAL A 43 0.37 3.15 5.32
C VAL A 43 -0.68 4.06 5.95
N GLY A 44 -1.52 4.72 5.15
CA GLY A 44 -2.64 5.53 5.64
C GLY A 44 -3.61 4.74 6.53
N VAL A 45 -4.01 3.53 6.10
CA VAL A 45 -4.86 2.62 6.88
C VAL A 45 -4.17 2.19 8.18
N ALA A 46 -2.87 1.89 8.16
CA ALA A 46 -2.12 1.50 9.34
C ALA A 46 -2.09 2.63 10.40
N LEU A 47 -1.93 3.89 9.98
CA LEU A 47 -1.98 5.04 10.88
C LEU A 47 -3.38 5.25 11.50
N VAL A 48 -4.45 4.95 10.74
CA VAL A 48 -5.82 4.98 11.25
C VAL A 48 -5.99 3.93 12.35
N PHE A 49 -5.60 2.68 12.12
CA PHE A 49 -5.67 1.64 13.15
C PHE A 49 -4.83 1.97 14.39
N LEU A 50 -3.65 2.57 14.20
CA LEU A 50 -2.80 3.03 15.30
C LEU A 50 -3.50 4.10 16.15
N THR A 51 -4.26 5.01 15.53
CA THR A 51 -4.99 6.09 16.23
C THR A 51 -6.14 5.53 17.08
N TYR A 52 -6.81 4.47 16.61
CA TYR A 52 -7.93 3.83 17.31
C TYR A 52 -7.50 2.72 18.29
N ASP A 53 -6.20 2.51 18.48
CA ASP A 53 -5.65 1.43 19.32
C ASP A 53 -6.12 0.02 18.91
N GLU A 54 -6.40 -0.17 17.61
CA GLU A 54 -6.86 -1.43 17.03
C GLU A 54 -5.67 -2.36 16.70
N ALA A 55 -4.94 -2.78 17.75
CA ALA A 55 -3.67 -3.50 17.60
C ALA A 55 -3.80 -4.82 16.81
N LEU A 56 -4.89 -5.58 17.01
CA LEU A 56 -5.12 -6.85 16.30
C LEU A 56 -5.36 -6.61 14.80
N ALA A 57 -6.11 -5.57 14.45
CA ALA A 57 -6.36 -5.19 13.07
C ALA A 57 -5.06 -4.69 12.41
N LEU A 58 -4.30 -3.83 13.10
CA LEU A 58 -3.03 -3.30 12.62
C LEU A 58 -2.03 -4.41 12.29
N MET A 59 -1.80 -5.33 13.24
CA MET A 59 -0.84 -6.42 13.07
C MET A 59 -1.25 -7.36 11.94
N THR A 60 -2.53 -7.70 11.85
CA THR A 60 -3.05 -8.55 10.78
C THR A 60 -2.90 -7.87 9.42
N PHE A 61 -3.24 -6.58 9.34
CA PHE A 61 -3.15 -5.81 8.12
C PHE A 61 -1.70 -5.71 7.61
N ILE A 62 -0.75 -5.40 8.50
CA ILE A 62 0.68 -5.35 8.14
C ILE A 62 1.18 -6.72 7.69
N ALA A 63 0.84 -7.79 8.42
CA ALA A 63 1.28 -9.14 8.07
C ALA A 63 0.75 -9.59 6.70
N VAL A 64 -0.54 -9.38 6.43
CA VAL A 64 -1.15 -9.75 5.15
C VAL A 64 -0.59 -8.89 4.02
N ASN A 65 -0.41 -7.59 4.21
CA ASN A 65 0.20 -6.74 3.18
C ASN A 65 1.62 -7.19 2.87
N ALA A 66 2.46 -7.46 3.87
CA ALA A 66 3.82 -7.95 3.63
C ALA A 66 3.84 -9.24 2.78
N VAL A 67 2.92 -10.17 3.07
CA VAL A 67 2.76 -11.41 2.27
C VAL A 67 2.29 -11.08 0.85
N LEU A 68 1.32 -10.18 0.69
CA LEU A 68 0.82 -9.77 -0.63
C LEU A 68 1.91 -9.09 -1.46
N SER A 69 2.71 -8.19 -0.89
CA SER A 69 3.79 -7.51 -1.60
C SER A 69 4.84 -8.53 -2.10
N LEU A 70 5.17 -9.56 -1.30
CA LEU A 70 6.06 -10.64 -1.74
C LEU A 70 5.48 -11.44 -2.92
N ILE A 71 4.18 -11.78 -2.85
CA ILE A 71 3.48 -12.49 -3.92
C ILE A 71 3.45 -11.64 -5.19
N LEU A 72 3.18 -10.34 -5.08
CA LEU A 72 3.15 -9.41 -6.21
C LEU A 72 4.52 -9.24 -6.85
N VAL A 73 5.59 -9.07 -6.06
CA VAL A 73 6.96 -9.04 -6.59
C VAL A 73 7.26 -10.33 -7.36
N ARG A 74 6.88 -11.49 -6.82
CA ARG A 74 7.09 -12.76 -7.51
C ARG A 74 6.32 -12.83 -8.83
N ALA A 75 5.07 -12.37 -8.84
CA ALA A 75 4.25 -12.33 -10.06
C ALA A 75 4.86 -11.41 -11.14
N VAL A 76 5.40 -10.25 -10.74
CA VAL A 76 6.07 -9.31 -11.66
C VAL A 76 7.32 -9.92 -12.29
N ILE A 77 8.13 -10.64 -11.51
CA ILE A 77 9.33 -11.31 -12.04
C ILE A 77 8.93 -12.38 -13.08
N LEU A 78 7.91 -13.18 -12.77
CA LEU A 78 7.42 -14.22 -13.69
C LEU A 78 6.84 -13.63 -14.99
N ASP A 79 6.12 -12.51 -14.92
CA ASP A 79 5.62 -11.80 -16.11
C ASP A 79 6.76 -11.29 -17.00
N ALA A 80 7.83 -10.76 -16.37
CA ALA A 80 9.01 -10.30 -17.09
C ALA A 80 9.75 -11.47 -17.78
N GLU A 81 9.93 -12.60 -17.09
CA GLU A 81 10.54 -13.82 -17.66
C GLU A 81 9.72 -14.38 -18.82
N TYR A 82 8.38 -14.32 -18.75
CA TYR A 82 7.50 -14.81 -19.83
C TYR A 82 7.65 -13.95 -21.09
N LYS A 83 7.69 -12.62 -20.95
CA LYS A 83 7.86 -11.68 -22.09
C LYS A 83 9.22 -11.77 -22.78
N GLU A 84 10.26 -12.27 -22.12
CA GLU A 84 11.58 -12.46 -22.73
C GLU A 84 11.63 -13.75 -23.57
N ASN A 85 10.74 -14.71 -23.32
CA ASN A 85 10.70 -16.01 -24.00
C ASN A 85 9.67 -16.12 -25.14
N ASP A 86 8.86 -15.07 -25.37
CA ASP A 86 7.93 -14.90 -26.50
C ASP A 86 8.56 -14.03 -27.61
#